data_AF-A0AAW0M886-F1
#
_entry.id   AF-A0AAW0M886-F1
#
_cell.length_a   1.000
_cell.length_b   1.000
_cell.length_c   1.000
_cell.angle_alpha   90.00
_cell.angle_beta   90.00
_cell.angle_gamma   90.00
#
_symmetry.space_group_name_H-M   'P 1'
#
loop_
_entity.id
_entity.type
_entity.pdbx_description
1 polymer ?
#
loop_
_entity_poly.entity_id
_entity_poly.type
_entity_poly.pdbx_seq_one_letter_code
_entity_poly.pdbx_strand_id
1 'polypeptide(L)'
;MDAKIIIDALSSHTKANTIVSSIMDDCRQLIAQIPQARFEHIYKEANKCADFLARLGSSLDVEFTIFSSPLVDMFNIWEADARGLCCTKMCPAPSFVS
;
A
#
# COMPACT_ATOMS: atom_id res chain seq x y z
N MET A 1 -0.58 1.05 5.67
CA MET A 1 0.18 0.37 4.60
C MET A 1 0.48 -1.07 4.99
N ASP A 2 0.78 -1.92 4.02
CA ASP A 2 1.00 -3.36 4.22
C ASP A 2 2.46 -3.73 4.54
N ALA A 3 3.40 -2.85 4.22
CA ALA A 3 4.81 -3.00 4.59
C ALA A 3 5.08 -2.53 6.03
N LYS A 4 4.98 -3.45 7.00
CA LYS A 4 5.25 -3.14 8.42
C LYS A 4 6.64 -2.54 8.64
N ILE A 5 7.65 -3.05 7.94
CA ILE A 5 9.03 -2.55 8.08
C ILE A 5 9.16 -1.05 7.74
N ILE A 6 8.38 -0.56 6.77
CA ILE A 6 8.38 0.84 6.37
C ILE A 6 7.66 1.69 7.42
N ILE A 7 6.56 1.20 7.99
CA ILE A 7 5.87 1.86 9.11
C ILE A 7 6.81 2.03 10.30
N ASP A 8 7.50 0.96 10.67
CA ASP A 8 8.43 0.97 11.80
C ASP A 8 9.62 1.91 11.52
N ALA A 9 10.11 1.97 10.27
CA ALA A 9 11.20 2.86 9.86
C ALA A 9 10.79 4.35 9.76
N LEU A 10 9.52 4.65 9.46
CA LEU A 10 9.01 6.02 9.45
C LEU A 10 8.67 6.51 10.88
N SER A 11 8.23 5.60 11.74
CA SER A 11 7.86 5.92 13.13
C SER A 11 9.07 6.01 14.06
N SER A 12 10.16 5.32 13.73
CA SER A 12 11.41 5.40 14.49
C SER A 12 12.35 6.47 13.91
N HIS A 13 13.09 7.14 14.79
CA HIS A 13 14.17 8.05 14.39
C HIS A 13 15.48 7.29 14.09
N THR A 14 15.40 5.97 13.90
CA THR A 14 16.56 5.11 13.70
C THR A 14 17.02 5.22 12.25
N LYS A 15 18.34 5.27 12.04
CA LYS A 15 18.93 5.40 10.71
C LYS A 15 18.50 4.23 9.83
N ALA A 16 17.73 4.54 8.78
CA ALA A 16 17.45 3.59 7.71
C ALA A 16 18.77 3.15 7.03
N ASN A 17 18.75 2.01 6.33
CA ASN A 17 19.88 1.59 5.50
C ASN A 17 20.31 2.74 4.58
N THR A 18 21.62 2.97 4.44
CA THR A 18 22.19 4.11 3.70
C THR A 18 21.63 4.22 2.28
N ILE A 19 21.30 3.07 1.66
CA ILE A 19 20.74 2.97 0.30
C ILE A 19 19.40 3.70 0.16
N VAL A 20 18.54 3.68 1.18
CA VAL A 20 17.19 4.26 1.12
C VAL A 20 17.05 5.51 1.99
N SER A 21 18.16 5.98 2.56
CA SER A 21 18.17 7.07 3.55
C SER A 21 17.59 8.37 2.99
N SER A 22 17.96 8.76 1.76
CA SER A 22 17.45 9.98 1.12
C SER A 22 15.93 9.95 0.94
N ILE A 23 15.38 8.88 0.37
CA ILE A 23 13.94 8.73 0.17
C ILE A 23 13.20 8.76 1.51
N MET A 24 13.75 8.10 2.54
CA MET A 24 13.16 8.10 3.87
C MET A 24 13.18 9.48 4.54
N ASP A 25 14.22 10.27 4.30
CA ASP A 25 14.31 11.65 4.80
C ASP A 25 13.31 12.57 4.08
N ASP A 26 13.18 12.46 2.76
CA ASP A 26 12.19 13.18 1.98
C ASP A 26 10.76 12.84 2.45
N CYS A 27 10.46 11.55 2.65
CA CYS A 27 9.18 11.13 3.22
C CYS A 27 8.94 11.77 4.58
N ARG A 28 9.91 11.72 5.51
CA ARG A 28 9.78 12.34 6.85
C ARG A 28 9.49 13.83 6.77
N GLN A 29 10.17 14.55 5.87
CA GLN A 29 9.94 15.98 5.66
C GLN A 29 8.51 16.26 5.15
N LEU A 30 8.01 15.45 4.21
CA LEU A 30 6.64 15.59 3.69
C LEU A 30 5.60 15.26 4.76
N ILE A 31 5.82 14.20 5.55
CA ILE A 31 4.93 13.80 6.63
C ILE A 31 4.83 14.88 7.71
N ALA A 32 5.95 15.53 8.04
CA ALA A 32 5.97 16.64 9.01
C ALA A 32 5.10 17.84 8.60
N GLN A 33 4.71 17.95 7.33
CA GLN A 33 3.81 18.99 6.82
C GLN A 33 2.32 18.63 7.01
N ILE A 34 2.00 17.38 7.36
CA ILE A 34 0.62 16.92 7.57
C ILE A 34 0.35 16.83 9.08
N PRO A 35 -0.48 17.73 9.64
CA PRO A 35 -0.81 17.69 11.05
C PRO A 35 -1.46 16.35 11.43
N GLN A 36 -1.03 15.76 12.56
CA GLN A 36 -1.59 14.52 13.11
C GLN A 36 -1.52 13.30 12.17
N ALA A 37 -0.52 13.24 11.28
CA ALA A 37 -0.28 12.06 10.47
C ALA A 37 -0.02 10.83 11.35
N ARG A 38 -0.66 9.70 11.00
CA ARG A 38 -0.50 8.40 11.66
C ARG A 38 -0.19 7.31 10.64
N PHE A 39 0.64 6.35 11.03
CA PHE A 39 0.92 5.16 10.24
C PHE A 39 0.25 3.95 10.85
N GLU A 40 -0.64 3.32 10.10
CA GLU A 40 -1.32 2.09 10.53
C GLU A 40 -0.92 0.94 9.60
N HIS A 41 -0.64 -0.21 10.20
CA HIS A 41 -0.36 -1.44 9.46
C HIS A 41 -1.68 -2.09 9.07
N ILE A 42 -1.79 -2.48 7.81
CA ILE A 42 -2.93 -3.22 7.28
C ILE A 42 -2.43 -4.48 6.59
N TYR A 43 -3.29 -5.49 6.44
CA TYR A 43 -2.95 -6.65 5.62
C TYR A 43 -2.82 -6.26 4.15
N LYS A 44 -1.96 -6.96 3.42
CA LYS A 44 -1.77 -6.74 1.98
C LYS A 44 -3.08 -6.89 1.21
N GLU A 45 -3.92 -7.84 1.60
CA GLU A 45 -5.25 -8.09 1.05
C GLU A 45 -6.23 -6.92 1.24
N ALA A 46 -5.94 -6.01 2.18
CA ALA A 46 -6.70 -4.79 2.39
C ALA A 46 -6.10 -3.58 1.63
N ASN A 47 -4.84 -3.64 1.19
CA ASN A 47 -4.16 -2.54 0.49
C ASN A 47 -4.27 -2.64 -1.05
N LYS A 48 -5.42 -3.11 -1.56
CA LYS A 48 -5.53 -3.56 -2.97
C LYS A 48 -5.42 -2.44 -3.99
N CYS A 49 -5.97 -1.25 -3.72
CA CYS A 49 -5.86 -0.11 -4.63
C CYS A 49 -4.38 0.24 -4.88
N ALA A 50 -3.59 0.32 -3.80
CA ALA A 50 -2.16 0.59 -3.90
C ALA A 50 -1.38 -0.55 -4.57
N ASP A 51 -1.67 -1.82 -4.26
CA ASP A 51 -1.02 -2.98 -4.92
C ASP A 51 -1.33 -3.01 -6.43
N PHE A 52 -2.56 -2.72 -6.83
CA PHE A 52 -2.96 -2.61 -8.23
C PHE A 52 -2.19 -1.50 -8.96
N LEU A 53 -2.18 -0.29 -8.40
CA LEU A 53 -1.49 0.85 -8.99
C LEU A 53 0.03 0.66 -9.06
N ALA A 54 0.63 0.04 -8.04
CA ALA A 54 2.07 -0.25 -8.04
C ALA A 54 2.45 -1.26 -9.14
N ARG A 55 1.65 -2.33 -9.33
CA ARG A 55 1.85 -3.32 -10.39
C ARG A 55 1.61 -2.75 -11.79
N LEU A 56 0.60 -1.90 -11.92
CA LEU A 56 0.36 -1.18 -13.16
C LEU A 56 1.57 -0.31 -13.49
N GLY A 57 2.00 0.53 -12.54
CA GLY A 57 3.16 1.41 -12.69
C GLY A 57 4.43 0.65 -13.07
N SER A 58 4.70 -0.50 -12.45
CA SER A 58 5.87 -1.32 -12.81
C SER A 58 5.82 -1.93 -14.22
N SER A 59 4.64 -1.96 -14.83
CA SER A 59 4.40 -2.51 -16.17
C SER A 59 4.25 -1.42 -17.23
N LEU A 60 4.27 -0.14 -16.84
CA LEU A 60 4.22 0.98 -17.77
C LEU A 60 5.62 1.25 -18.34
N ASP A 61 5.66 1.64 -19.61
CA ASP A 61 6.90 2.04 -20.30
C ASP A 61 7.21 3.55 -20.11
N VAL A 62 6.44 4.23 -19.25
CA VAL A 62 6.60 5.64 -18.93
C VAL A 62 7.02 5.81 -17.48
N GLU A 63 7.90 6.77 -17.21
CA GLU A 63 8.41 7.04 -15.86
C GLU A 63 7.31 7.55 -14.91
N PHE A 64 6.34 8.30 -15.45
CA PHE A 64 5.24 8.88 -14.67
C PHE A 64 3.99 9.10 -15.53
N THR A 65 2.82 8.86 -14.95
CA THR A 65 1.54 9.15 -15.57
C THR A 65 0.49 9.54 -14.53
N ILE A 66 -0.48 10.36 -14.92
CA ILE A 66 -1.61 10.77 -14.09
C ILE A 66 -2.90 10.29 -14.76
N PHE A 67 -3.70 9.54 -14.03
CA PHE A 67 -5.03 9.13 -14.46
C PHE A 67 -6.08 10.09 -13.89
N SER A 68 -6.79 10.82 -14.75
CA SER A 68 -7.85 11.77 -14.34
C SER A 68 -9.13 11.10 -13.84
N SER A 69 -9.26 9.78 -14.03
CA SER A 69 -10.36 8.96 -13.53
C SER A 69 -9.85 7.57 -13.16
N PRO A 70 -10.53 6.84 -12.25
CA PRO A 70 -10.21 5.44 -11.98
C PRO A 70 -10.22 4.61 -13.27
N LEU A 71 -9.26 3.70 -13.38
CA LEU A 71 -9.21 2.74 -14.49
C LEU A 71 -10.37 1.75 -14.37
N VAL A 72 -10.89 1.30 -15.52
CA VAL A 72 -12.06 0.40 -15.55
C VAL A 72 -11.83 -0.84 -14.69
N ASP A 73 -10.64 -1.42 -14.80
CA ASP A 73 -10.23 -2.62 -14.04
C ASP A 73 -10.07 -2.38 -12.54
N MET A 74 -9.97 -1.12 -12.11
CA MET A 74 -9.82 -0.72 -10.71
C MET A 74 -11.18 -0.48 -10.02
N PHE A 75 -12.29 -0.26 -10.74
CA PHE A 75 -13.57 0.12 -10.13
C PHE A 75 -14.03 -0.84 -9.04
N ASN A 76 -13.94 -2.16 -9.27
CA ASN A 76 -14.34 -3.16 -8.28
C ASN A 76 -13.48 -3.12 -7.02
N ILE A 77 -12.18 -2.82 -7.18
CA ILE A 77 -11.22 -2.73 -6.07
C ILE A 77 -11.50 -1.46 -5.27
N TRP A 78 -11.70 -0.34 -5.96
CA TRP A 78 -12.06 0.94 -5.37
C TRP A 78 -13.39 0.89 -4.60
N GLU A 79 -14.43 0.28 -5.20
CA GLU A 79 -15.74 0.16 -4.56
C GLU A 79 -15.68 -0.74 -3.31
N ALA A 80 -14.89 -1.81 -3.36
CA ALA A 80 -14.63 -2.65 -2.20
C ALA A 80 -13.91 -1.88 -1.08
N ASP A 81 -12.86 -1.12 -1.43
CA ASP A 81 -12.07 -0.32 -0.50
C ASP A 81 -12.91 0.80 0.16
N ALA A 82 -13.70 1.53 -0.63
CA ALA A 82 -14.63 2.54 -0.15
C ALA A 82 -15.69 1.99 0.81
N ARG A 83 -16.02 0.70 0.70
CA ARG A 83 -16.95 -0.02 1.60
C ARG A 83 -16.25 -0.76 2.75
N GLY A 84 -14.91 -0.70 2.84
CA GLY A 84 -14.13 -1.43 3.85
C GLY A 84 -14.14 -2.96 3.66
N LEU A 85 -14.47 -3.44 2.46
CA LEU A 85 -14.55 -4.87 2.14
C LEU A 85 -13.15 -5.42 1.86
N CYS A 86 -12.61 -6.19 2.81
CA CYS A 86 -11.39 -6.96 2.61
C CYS A 86 -11.75 -8.35 2.08
N CYS A 87 -11.11 -8.82 1.00
CA CYS A 87 -11.27 -10.23 0.62
C CYS A 87 -10.44 -11.07 1.59
N THR A 88 -11.10 -11.75 2.52
CA THR A 88 -10.52 -12.91 3.18
C THR A 88 -10.20 -13.89 2.06
N LYS A 89 -8.93 -14.27 1.88
CA LYS A 89 -8.62 -15.46 1.10
C LYS A 89 -9.45 -16.58 1.71
N MET A 90 -10.48 -17.06 1.00
CA MET A 90 -11.20 -18.23 1.46
C MET A 90 -10.18 -19.35 1.48
N CYS A 91 -9.66 -19.70 2.65
CA CYS A 91 -8.98 -20.97 2.83
C CYS A 91 -10.01 -22.03 2.45
N PRO A 92 -9.74 -22.91 1.46
CA PRO A 92 -10.56 -24.09 1.28
C PRO A 92 -10.54 -24.81 2.64
N ALA A 93 -11.71 -25.07 3.22
CA ALA A 93 -11.78 -25.89 4.42
C ALA A 93 -11.04 -27.20 4.15
N PRO A 94 -10.21 -27.72 5.08
CA PRO A 94 -9.59 -29.01 4.89
C PRO A 94 -10.71 -30.03 4.62
N SER A 95 -10.69 -30.62 3.44
CA SER A 95 -11.57 -31.74 3.11
C SER A 95 -11.14 -32.91 4.00
N PHE A 96 -11.77 -33.04 5.16
CA PHE A 96 -11.71 -34.27 5.93
C PHE A 96 -12.40 -35.35 5.10
N VAL A 97 -11.60 -36.18 4.44
CA VAL A 97 -12.07 -37.42 3.84
C VAL A 97 -12.32 -38.38 5.00
N SER A 98 -13.59 -38.73 5.23
CA SER A 98 -13.99 -39.85 6.09
C SER A 98 -13.72 -41.19 5.42
#